data_AF-A0A960PHG5-F1
#
_entry.id   AF-A0A960PHG5-F1
#
_cell.length_a   1.000
_cell.length_b   1.000
_cell.length_c   1.000
_cell.angle_alpha   90.00
_cell.angle_beta   90.00
_cell.angle_gamma   90.00
#
_symmetry.space_group_name_H-M   'P 1'
#
loop_
_entity.id
_entity.type
_entity.pdbx_description
1 polymer ?
#
loop_
_entity_poly.entity_id
_entity_poly.type
_entity_poly.pdbx_seq_one_letter_code
_entity_poly.pdbx_strand_id
1 'polypeptide(L)'
;GAPVGGRIINTTSGAGLVGNFGQSNYATAKAGIAGMTQTLSLELAKMGVTVNCVGPAAATRITATMPGAPDVIEANDVPEGEWNPMDPSVSSPLVAWLASDEAAHVNGQVIRAVAENIIWMKGWTDGPTLNNKKKRWDATKLGNQLGVDIFGTRAPGLRY
;
A
#
# COMPACT_ATOMS: atom_id res chain seq x y z
N GLY A 1 -10.84 19.20 -25.60
CA GLY A 1 -9.92 18.29 -26.31
C GLY A 1 -10.42 16.87 -26.15
N ALA A 2 -9.98 15.94 -27.00
CA ALA A 2 -10.31 14.53 -26.86
C ALA A 2 -9.67 13.93 -25.58
N PRO A 3 -10.26 12.87 -24.98
CA PRO A 3 -9.64 12.15 -23.86
C PRO A 3 -8.25 11.64 -24.22
N VAL A 4 -7.30 11.69 -23.29
CA VAL A 4 -5.94 11.17 -23.47
C VAL A 4 -5.82 9.90 -22.63
N GLY A 5 -5.55 8.77 -23.27
CA GLY A 5 -5.39 7.46 -22.60
C GLY A 5 -4.07 7.34 -21.82
N GLY A 6 -3.84 8.20 -20.85
CA GLY A 6 -2.62 8.19 -20.03
C GLY A 6 -2.65 7.11 -18.93
N ARG A 7 -1.46 6.68 -18.50
CA ARG A 7 -1.27 5.76 -17.37
C ARG A 7 -0.17 6.32 -16.45
N ILE A 8 -0.47 6.45 -15.17
CA ILE A 8 0.51 6.79 -14.13
C ILE A 8 0.62 5.59 -13.19
N ILE A 9 1.82 5.02 -13.09
CA ILE A 9 2.13 3.94 -12.16
C ILE A 9 3.19 4.43 -11.18
N ASN A 10 2.75 4.80 -9.98
CA ASN A 10 3.62 5.27 -8.92
C ASN A 10 4.24 4.10 -8.14
N THR A 11 5.38 4.32 -7.48
CA THR A 11 6.04 3.30 -6.65
C THR A 11 5.95 3.62 -5.15
N THR A 12 5.14 2.87 -4.41
CA THR A 12 5.14 2.86 -2.94
C THR A 12 6.06 1.76 -2.40
N SER A 13 5.91 1.39 -1.14
CA SER A 13 6.68 0.33 -0.48
C SER A 13 5.86 -0.26 0.67
N GLY A 14 6.14 -1.50 1.06
CA GLY A 14 5.63 -2.06 2.32
C GLY A 14 5.88 -1.12 3.50
N ALA A 15 7.06 -0.47 3.55
CA ALA A 15 7.38 0.50 4.59
C ALA A 15 6.41 1.68 4.67
N GLY A 16 5.89 2.15 3.53
CA GLY A 16 4.89 3.23 3.49
C GLY A 16 3.47 2.77 3.79
N LEU A 17 3.19 1.48 3.65
CA LEU A 17 1.84 0.92 3.80
C LEU A 17 1.58 0.34 5.18
N VAL A 18 2.59 -0.28 5.80
CA VAL A 18 2.49 -0.93 7.12
C VAL A 18 3.52 -0.42 8.13
N GLY A 19 4.36 0.54 7.75
CA GLY A 19 5.49 1.00 8.54
C GLY A 19 6.71 0.09 8.41
N ASN A 20 7.89 0.64 8.68
CA ASN A 20 9.11 -0.15 8.88
C ASN A 20 10.03 0.56 9.86
N PHE A 21 10.57 -0.19 10.82
CA PHE A 21 11.42 0.37 11.87
C PHE A 21 12.69 1.01 11.28
N GLY A 22 13.10 2.16 11.81
CA GLY A 22 14.29 2.88 11.34
C GLY A 22 14.14 3.60 10.00
N GLN A 23 12.96 3.57 9.37
CA GLN A 23 12.72 4.15 8.05
C GLN A 23 11.68 5.28 8.05
N SER A 24 11.57 6.09 9.11
CA SER A 24 10.50 7.09 9.24
C SER A 24 10.40 8.06 8.05
N ASN A 25 11.53 8.51 7.50
CA ASN A 25 11.57 9.36 6.31
C ASN A 25 11.05 8.65 5.06
N TYR A 26 11.57 7.45 4.77
CA TYR A 26 11.21 6.64 3.62
C TYR A 26 9.76 6.15 3.68
N ALA A 27 9.33 5.66 4.85
CA ALA A 27 7.95 5.26 5.12
C ALA A 27 6.98 6.42 4.88
N THR A 28 7.27 7.61 5.43
CA THR A 28 6.43 8.80 5.24
C THR A 28 6.33 9.19 3.76
N ALA A 29 7.45 9.24 3.05
CA ALA A 29 7.45 9.57 1.61
C ALA A 29 6.63 8.56 0.80
N LYS A 30 6.79 7.25 1.07
CA LYS A 30 6.10 6.19 0.35
C LYS A 30 4.61 6.10 0.69
N ALA A 31 4.22 6.44 1.92
CA ALA A 31 2.82 6.62 2.31
C ALA A 31 2.20 7.82 1.57
N GLY A 32 2.93 8.94 1.48
CA GLY A 32 2.51 10.13 0.73
C GLY A 32 2.25 9.86 -0.75
N ILE A 33 3.08 9.02 -1.38
CA ILE A 33 2.86 8.59 -2.77
C ILE A 33 1.56 7.80 -2.94
N ALA A 34 1.18 6.95 -1.97
CA ALA A 34 -0.09 6.22 -2.01
C ALA A 34 -1.28 7.19 -1.92
N GLY A 35 -1.23 8.17 -1.01
CA GLY A 35 -2.24 9.23 -0.91
C GLY A 35 -2.33 10.08 -2.19
N MET A 36 -1.19 10.49 -2.74
CA MET A 36 -1.11 11.23 -4.00
C MET A 36 -1.72 10.44 -5.18
N THR A 37 -1.49 9.13 -5.22
CA THR A 37 -2.08 8.24 -6.24
C THR A 37 -3.61 8.28 -6.16
N GLN A 38 -4.18 8.15 -4.96
CA GLN A 38 -5.63 8.20 -4.78
C GLN A 38 -6.20 9.56 -5.20
N THR A 39 -5.57 10.67 -4.80
CA THR A 39 -6.03 12.01 -5.19
C THR A 39 -5.97 12.22 -6.71
N LEU A 40 -4.82 11.95 -7.33
CA LEU A 40 -4.65 12.12 -8.78
C LEU A 40 -5.59 11.20 -9.59
N SER A 41 -5.91 10.01 -9.07
CA SER A 41 -6.86 9.11 -9.71
C SER A 41 -8.24 9.75 -9.89
N LEU A 42 -8.68 10.59 -8.95
CA LEU A 42 -9.95 11.30 -8.98
C LEU A 42 -9.89 12.53 -9.89
N GLU A 43 -8.81 13.30 -9.79
CA GLU A 43 -8.60 14.54 -10.53
C GLU A 43 -8.46 14.30 -12.04
N LEU A 44 -7.76 13.22 -12.42
CA LEU A 44 -7.44 12.92 -13.81
C LEU A 44 -8.43 11.95 -14.49
N ALA A 45 -9.37 11.36 -13.74
CA ALA A 45 -10.34 10.40 -14.27
C ALA A 45 -11.13 10.96 -15.47
N LYS A 46 -11.57 12.23 -15.41
CA LYS A 46 -12.32 12.87 -16.50
C LYS A 46 -11.51 13.04 -17.79
N MET A 47 -10.17 12.98 -17.70
CA MET A 47 -9.28 13.06 -18.85
C MET A 47 -9.04 11.69 -19.51
N GLY A 48 -9.54 10.59 -18.93
CA GLY A 48 -9.27 9.23 -19.38
C GLY A 48 -7.93 8.67 -18.89
N VAL A 49 -7.31 9.32 -17.90
CA VAL A 49 -6.03 8.89 -17.31
C VAL A 49 -6.31 8.04 -16.08
N THR A 50 -5.61 6.90 -15.96
CA THR A 50 -5.61 6.10 -14.74
C THR A 50 -4.34 6.32 -13.94
N VAL A 51 -4.46 6.27 -12.62
CA VAL A 51 -3.37 6.46 -11.67
C VAL A 51 -3.42 5.35 -10.64
N ASN A 52 -2.41 4.48 -10.64
CA ASN A 52 -2.28 3.35 -9.73
C ASN A 52 -0.89 3.36 -9.06
N CYS A 53 -0.75 2.58 -7.99
CA CYS A 53 0.50 2.52 -7.24
C CYS A 53 0.91 1.06 -6.97
N VAL A 54 2.18 0.77 -7.21
CA VAL A 54 2.78 -0.55 -6.98
C VAL A 54 3.78 -0.47 -5.83
N GLY A 55 3.67 -1.39 -4.87
CA GLY A 55 4.63 -1.61 -3.81
C GLY A 55 5.44 -2.89 -4.05
N PRO A 56 6.58 -2.81 -4.76
CA PRO A 56 7.41 -3.98 -5.02
C PRO A 56 8.18 -4.42 -3.76
N ALA A 57 8.58 -5.68 -3.72
CA ALA A 57 9.68 -6.13 -2.89
C ALA A 57 10.63 -6.99 -3.73
N ALA A 58 11.91 -6.64 -3.71
CA ALA A 58 12.96 -7.30 -4.45
C ALA A 58 14.28 -7.15 -3.70
N ALA A 59 15.16 -8.13 -3.85
CA ALA A 59 16.55 -8.03 -3.44
C ALA A 59 17.27 -7.21 -4.50
N THR A 60 17.63 -5.99 -4.15
CA THR A 60 18.42 -5.09 -4.99
C THR A 60 19.65 -4.66 -4.20
N ARG A 61 20.66 -4.11 -4.89
CA ARG A 61 21.80 -3.46 -4.22
C ARG A 61 21.37 -2.40 -3.19
N ILE A 62 20.19 -1.79 -3.36
CA ILE A 62 19.62 -0.82 -2.42
C ILE A 62 19.08 -1.49 -1.15
N THR A 63 18.47 -2.68 -1.26
CA THR A 63 17.92 -3.39 -0.10
C THR A 63 18.96 -4.27 0.59
N ALA A 64 20.05 -4.65 -0.09
CA ALA A 64 21.13 -5.47 0.45
C ALA A 64 21.81 -4.87 1.69
N THR A 65 21.77 -3.54 1.84
CA THR A 65 22.36 -2.85 3.00
C THR A 65 21.44 -2.87 4.23
N MET A 66 20.24 -3.45 4.12
CA MET A 66 19.30 -3.55 5.24
C MET A 66 19.63 -4.77 6.12
N PRO A 67 19.51 -4.67 7.46
CA PRO A 67 19.69 -5.82 8.34
C PRO A 67 18.73 -6.96 8.00
N GLY A 68 19.26 -8.18 7.80
CA GLY A 68 18.46 -9.36 7.46
C GLY A 68 17.93 -9.37 6.02
N ALA A 69 18.46 -8.51 5.13
CA ALA A 69 18.12 -8.56 3.73
C ALA A 69 18.60 -9.87 3.08
N PRO A 70 17.80 -10.46 2.16
CA PRO A 70 18.27 -11.57 1.35
C PRO A 70 19.44 -11.13 0.46
N ASP A 71 20.32 -12.08 0.15
CA ASP A 71 21.42 -11.85 -0.77
C ASP A 71 20.90 -11.38 -2.13
N VAL A 72 21.64 -10.45 -2.74
CA VAL A 72 21.36 -10.03 -4.11
C VAL A 72 21.97 -11.06 -5.03
N ILE A 73 21.09 -11.76 -5.77
CA ILE A 73 21.48 -12.70 -6.81
C ILE A 73 21.27 -11.98 -8.14
N GLU A 74 22.33 -11.85 -8.94
CA GLU A 74 22.23 -11.27 -10.27
C GLU A 74 21.50 -12.27 -11.20
N ALA A 75 20.74 -11.75 -12.18
CA ALA A 75 19.88 -12.59 -13.01
C ALA A 75 20.64 -13.72 -13.75
N ASN A 76 21.90 -13.49 -14.11
CA ASN A 76 22.74 -14.47 -14.81
C ASN A 76 23.26 -15.59 -13.90
N ASP A 77 23.16 -15.42 -12.57
CA ASP A 77 23.63 -16.39 -11.58
C ASP A 77 22.49 -17.31 -11.09
N VAL A 78 21.26 -17.09 -11.55
CA VAL A 78 20.11 -17.97 -11.27
C VAL A 78 20.22 -19.21 -12.17
N PRO A 79 20.28 -20.43 -11.61
CA PRO A 79 20.36 -21.66 -12.41
C PRO A 79 19.21 -21.80 -13.41
N GLU A 80 19.49 -22.41 -14.56
CA GLU A 80 18.48 -22.63 -15.59
C GLU A 80 17.31 -23.47 -15.04
N GLY A 81 16.09 -22.97 -15.18
CA GLY A 81 14.88 -23.61 -14.66
C GLY A 81 14.54 -23.24 -13.20
N GLU A 82 15.39 -22.46 -12.52
CA GLU A 82 15.09 -21.95 -11.18
C GLU A 82 14.48 -20.54 -11.22
N TRP A 83 13.69 -20.22 -10.20
CA TRP A 83 13.04 -18.92 -10.01
C TRP A 83 13.73 -18.22 -8.82
N ASN A 84 14.13 -16.95 -8.97
CA ASN A 84 14.47 -16.06 -7.84
C ASN A 84 13.26 -15.21 -7.36
N PRO A 85 12.64 -15.50 -6.20
CA PRO A 85 11.43 -14.80 -5.73
C PRO A 85 11.65 -13.32 -5.44
N MET A 86 12.91 -12.94 -5.27
CA MET A 86 13.32 -11.57 -4.96
C MET A 86 13.91 -10.86 -6.17
N ASP A 87 13.76 -11.41 -7.38
CA ASP A 87 14.20 -10.76 -8.61
C ASP A 87 13.44 -9.43 -8.84
N PRO A 88 14.14 -8.31 -9.15
CA PRO A 88 13.49 -7.02 -9.40
C PRO A 88 12.43 -7.02 -10.50
N SER A 89 12.57 -7.93 -11.48
CA SER A 89 11.64 -8.09 -12.60
C SER A 89 10.28 -8.64 -12.18
N VAL A 90 10.14 -9.25 -10.99
CA VAL A 90 8.88 -9.82 -10.48
C VAL A 90 7.71 -8.82 -10.54
N SER A 91 7.98 -7.54 -10.29
CA SER A 91 6.94 -6.50 -10.33
C SER A 91 6.62 -5.99 -11.75
N SER A 92 7.49 -6.27 -12.73
CA SER A 92 7.41 -5.69 -14.08
C SER A 92 6.17 -6.15 -14.86
N PRO A 93 5.74 -7.43 -14.82
CA PRO A 93 4.50 -7.84 -15.49
C PRO A 93 3.27 -7.08 -15.03
N LEU A 94 3.14 -6.81 -13.71
CA LEU A 94 2.04 -6.01 -13.17
C LEU A 94 2.09 -4.57 -13.70
N VAL A 95 3.28 -3.95 -13.69
CA VAL A 95 3.47 -2.58 -14.21
C VAL A 95 3.13 -2.50 -15.69
N ALA A 96 3.60 -3.46 -16.49
CA ALA A 96 3.31 -3.55 -17.91
C ALA A 96 1.81 -3.72 -18.18
N TRP A 97 1.13 -4.58 -17.42
CA TRP A 97 -0.30 -4.76 -17.53
C TRP A 97 -1.09 -3.50 -17.14
N LEU A 98 -0.74 -2.83 -16.04
CA LEU A 98 -1.35 -1.55 -15.64
C LEU A 98 -1.12 -0.43 -16.68
N ALA A 99 -0.03 -0.51 -17.45
CA ALA A 99 0.25 0.41 -18.55
C ALA A 99 -0.52 0.10 -19.84
N SER A 100 -1.19 -1.05 -19.92
CA SER A 100 -1.90 -1.48 -21.13
C SER A 100 -3.29 -0.84 -21.29
N ASP A 101 -3.88 -1.04 -22.47
CA ASP A 101 -5.27 -0.67 -22.76
C ASP A 101 -6.28 -1.55 -22.01
N GLU A 102 -5.93 -2.82 -21.76
CA GLU A 102 -6.79 -3.75 -21.01
C GLU A 102 -7.08 -3.23 -19.59
N ALA A 103 -6.08 -2.61 -18.96
CA ALA A 103 -6.19 -2.03 -17.63
C ALA A 103 -6.82 -0.61 -17.59
N ALA A 104 -7.42 -0.12 -18.68
CA ALA A 104 -8.02 1.22 -18.74
C ALA A 104 -9.12 1.47 -17.68
N HIS A 105 -9.70 0.41 -17.13
CA HIS A 105 -10.74 0.46 -16.11
C HIS A 105 -10.19 0.42 -14.66
N VAL A 106 -8.88 0.19 -14.49
CA VAL A 106 -8.23 0.08 -13.18
C VAL A 106 -7.67 1.43 -12.77
N ASN A 107 -8.22 2.04 -11.73
CA ASN A 107 -7.84 3.39 -11.29
C ASN A 107 -7.84 3.51 -9.76
N GLY A 108 -6.90 4.27 -9.20
CA GLY A 108 -6.80 4.56 -7.76
C GLY A 108 -6.36 3.38 -6.90
N GLN A 109 -5.81 2.32 -7.51
CA GLN A 109 -5.46 1.09 -6.78
C GLN A 109 -4.05 1.16 -6.20
N VAL A 110 -3.87 0.52 -5.05
CA VAL A 110 -2.57 0.26 -4.43
C VAL A 110 -2.37 -1.24 -4.37
N ILE A 111 -1.30 -1.74 -4.98
CA ILE A 111 -1.08 -3.17 -5.19
C ILE A 111 0.37 -3.50 -4.81
N ARG A 112 0.59 -4.56 -4.04
CA ARG A 112 1.94 -5.09 -3.82
C ARG A 112 2.21 -6.23 -4.78
N ALA A 113 3.41 -6.26 -5.33
CA ALA A 113 3.93 -7.36 -6.14
C ALA A 113 5.21 -7.88 -5.45
N VAL A 114 5.12 -9.07 -4.85
CA VAL A 114 6.19 -9.64 -4.03
C VAL A 114 6.25 -11.13 -4.28
N ALA A 115 7.40 -11.61 -4.73
CA ALA A 115 7.56 -13.01 -5.13
C ALA A 115 6.43 -13.43 -6.08
N GLU A 116 5.80 -14.58 -5.85
CA GLU A 116 4.68 -15.08 -6.66
C GLU A 116 3.33 -14.35 -6.41
N ASN A 117 3.30 -13.36 -5.52
CA ASN A 117 2.05 -12.80 -5.00
C ASN A 117 1.75 -11.40 -5.54
N ILE A 118 0.51 -11.23 -6.02
CA ILE A 118 -0.12 -9.93 -6.28
C ILE A 118 -1.16 -9.68 -5.19
N ILE A 119 -0.92 -8.66 -4.36
CA ILE A 119 -1.69 -8.40 -3.16
C ILE A 119 -2.37 -7.05 -3.30
N TRP A 120 -3.69 -7.05 -3.37
CA TRP A 120 -4.45 -5.81 -3.36
C TRP A 120 -4.48 -5.20 -1.95
N MET A 121 -4.04 -3.94 -1.84
CA MET A 121 -4.02 -3.23 -0.58
C MET A 121 -5.35 -2.48 -0.40
N LYS A 122 -6.11 -2.91 0.60
CA LYS A 122 -7.30 -2.16 1.04
C LYS A 122 -6.83 -0.86 1.70
N GLY A 123 -7.43 0.26 1.30
CA GLY A 123 -7.20 1.55 1.94
C GLY A 123 -7.76 1.60 3.37
N TRP A 124 -7.62 2.75 4.01
CA TRP A 124 -8.28 3.01 5.29
C TRP A 124 -9.79 2.96 5.13
N THR A 125 -10.44 2.17 5.96
CA THR A 125 -11.90 2.07 6.04
C THR A 125 -12.35 2.37 7.45
N ASP A 126 -13.56 2.87 7.60
CA ASP A 126 -14.15 3.10 8.91
C ASP A 126 -14.21 1.79 9.71
N GLY A 127 -13.72 1.84 10.95
CA GLY A 127 -13.87 0.76 11.92
C GLY A 127 -15.12 0.94 12.79
N PRO A 128 -15.17 0.28 13.97
CA PRO A 128 -16.21 0.54 14.96
C PRO A 128 -16.31 2.04 15.27
N THR A 129 -17.55 2.54 15.39
CA THR A 129 -17.82 3.97 15.55
C THR A 129 -18.63 4.22 16.82
N LEU A 130 -18.13 5.10 17.68
CA LEU A 130 -18.88 5.60 18.84
C LEU A 130 -19.75 6.78 18.44
N ASN A 131 -21.00 6.79 18.90
CA ASN A 131 -21.94 7.88 18.68
C ASN A 131 -22.34 8.54 20.01
N ASN A 132 -22.06 9.85 20.15
CA ASN A 132 -22.40 10.60 21.36
C ASN A 132 -23.76 11.31 21.29
N LYS A 133 -24.69 10.81 20.47
CA LYS A 133 -26.09 11.26 20.39
C LYS A 133 -26.23 12.79 20.28
N LYS A 134 -25.49 13.39 19.34
CA LYS A 134 -25.44 14.84 19.09
C LYS A 134 -24.93 15.69 20.27
N LYS A 135 -24.15 15.11 21.19
CA LYS A 135 -23.47 15.83 22.29
C LYS A 135 -21.96 15.90 22.05
N ARG A 136 -21.31 16.92 22.64
CA ARG A 136 -19.84 17.00 22.67
C ARG A 136 -19.28 15.90 23.57
N TRP A 137 -18.14 15.33 23.17
CA TRP A 137 -17.42 14.32 23.95
C TRP A 137 -16.85 14.92 25.23
N ASP A 138 -16.91 14.14 26.30
CA ASP A 138 -16.19 14.40 27.55
C ASP A 138 -14.91 13.56 27.55
N ALA A 139 -13.75 14.22 27.50
CA ALA A 139 -12.46 13.56 27.41
C ALA A 139 -12.20 12.59 28.58
N THR A 140 -12.79 12.86 29.75
CA THR A 140 -12.64 11.99 30.93
C THR A 140 -13.37 10.65 30.80
N LYS A 141 -14.31 10.54 29.85
CA LYS A 141 -15.12 9.33 29.63
C LYS A 141 -14.66 8.48 28.44
N LEU A 142 -13.82 9.05 27.56
CA LEU A 142 -13.36 8.37 26.35
C LEU A 142 -12.53 7.13 26.63
N GLY A 143 -11.71 7.13 27.69
CA GLY A 143 -10.76 6.04 27.95
C GLY A 143 -11.43 4.67 28.05
N ASN A 144 -12.56 4.57 28.76
CA ASN A 144 -13.26 3.29 28.90
C ASN A 144 -13.99 2.88 27.60
N GLN A 145 -14.64 3.83 26.94
CA GLN A 145 -15.40 3.57 25.72
C GLN A 145 -14.48 3.18 24.56
N LEU A 146 -13.38 3.90 24.36
CA LEU A 146 -12.38 3.56 23.35
C LEU A 146 -11.70 2.22 23.67
N GLY A 147 -11.31 2.00 24.93
CA GLY A 147 -10.61 0.79 25.32
C GLY A 147 -11.44 -0.49 25.17
N VAL A 148 -12.74 -0.43 25.47
CA VAL A 148 -13.63 -1.61 25.40
C VAL A 148 -14.34 -1.71 24.06
N ASP A 149 -14.97 -0.63 23.60
CA ASP A 149 -15.94 -0.68 22.51
C ASP A 149 -15.30 -0.44 21.13
N ILE A 150 -14.09 0.14 21.06
CA ILE A 150 -13.37 0.43 19.80
C ILE A 150 -12.12 -0.44 19.63
N PHE A 151 -11.18 -0.37 20.58
CA PHE A 151 -9.86 -1.00 20.43
C PHE A 151 -9.79 -2.41 21.03
N GLY A 152 -10.73 -2.80 21.89
CA GLY A 152 -10.70 -4.10 22.58
C GLY A 152 -9.47 -4.30 23.48
N THR A 153 -8.81 -3.22 23.89
CA THR A 153 -7.57 -3.24 24.70
C THR A 153 -7.83 -3.39 26.19
N ARG A 154 -9.10 -3.41 26.61
CA ARG A 154 -9.51 -3.77 27.97
C ARG A 154 -10.64 -4.78 27.92
N ALA A 155 -10.60 -5.76 28.84
CA ALA A 155 -11.68 -6.72 28.97
C ALA A 155 -13.00 -5.99 29.30
N PRO A 156 -14.11 -6.28 28.60
CA PRO A 156 -15.43 -5.89 29.06
C PRO A 156 -15.70 -6.72 30.32
N GLY A 157 -15.31 -6.22 31.50
CA GLY A 157 -15.84 -6.76 32.75
C GLY A 157 -17.37 -6.74 32.67
N LEU A 158 -18.03 -7.75 33.26
CA LEU A 158 -19.50 -7.90 33.30
C LEU A 158 -20.17 -6.54 33.50
N ARG A 159 -20.73 -5.98 32.42
CA ARG A 159 -21.55 -4.77 32.48
C ARG A 159 -22.96 -5.23 32.87
N TYR A 160 -23.32 -5.07 34.14
CA TYR A 160 -24.72 -5.11 34.60
C TYR A 160 -25.48 -3.88 34.10
#